data_AF-A0A846BK01-F1
#
_entry.id   AF-A0A846BK01-F1
#
_cell.length_a   1.000
_cell.length_b   1.000
_cell.length_c   1.000
_cell.angle_alpha   90.00
_cell.angle_beta   90.00
_cell.angle_gamma   90.00
#
_symmetry.space_group_name_H-M   'P 1'
#
loop_
_entity.id
_entity.type
_entity.pdbx_description
1 polymer ?
#
loop_
_entity_poly.entity_id
_entity_poly.type
_entity_poly.pdbx_seq_one_letter_code
_entity_poly.pdbx_strand_id
1 'polypeptide(L)'
;SEHILLEKAEALLLGIYLHCPEYRQMIIDSLETEDLLFSLSHHRFLWQQILGLQEIAAKSRTNTSNSLISLLQESSLKFPEEMAQVAHLFHPDEKLSKDLTRASVLIPAATACLETVVCEKHRRYCLQQWQKLNPATDYQRMQYYWRESNAVKKRIQELEKTRLNNSGYHSLRQSEMLS
;
A
#
# COMPACT_ATOMS: atom_id res chain seq x y z
N SER A 1 1.67 10.23 10.94
CA SER A 1 1.53 8.90 11.57
C SER A 1 1.50 7.81 10.50
N GLU A 2 2.06 6.63 10.81
CA GLU A 2 2.11 5.46 9.91
C GLU A 2 0.73 5.08 9.36
N HIS A 3 -0.31 5.13 10.22
CA HIS A 3 -1.68 4.80 9.85
C HIS A 3 -2.22 5.69 8.73
N ILE A 4 -2.07 7.02 8.86
CA ILE A 4 -2.57 7.98 7.85
C ILE A 4 -1.82 7.79 6.52
N LEU A 5 -0.51 7.49 6.58
CA LEU A 5 0.29 7.23 5.39
C LEU A 5 -0.19 5.97 4.66
N LEU A 6 -0.39 4.89 5.42
CA LEU A 6 -0.88 3.61 4.94
C LEU A 6 -2.28 3.75 4.32
N GLU A 7 -3.20 4.40 5.03
CA GLU A 7 -4.57 4.63 4.59
C GLU A 7 -4.62 5.38 3.26
N LYS A 8 -3.85 6.47 3.11
CA LYS A 8 -3.77 7.21 1.86
C LYS A 8 -3.16 6.40 0.72
N ALA A 9 -2.11 5.63 1.00
CA ALA A 9 -1.42 4.83 -0.02
C ALA A 9 -2.31 3.69 -0.52
N GLU A 10 -2.94 2.95 0.38
CA GLU A 10 -3.84 1.85 0.04
C GLU A 10 -5.09 2.35 -0.71
N ALA A 11 -5.71 3.43 -0.22
CA ALA A 11 -6.86 4.06 -0.88
C ALA A 11 -6.51 4.53 -2.30
N LEU A 12 -5.33 5.12 -2.49
CA LEU A 12 -4.88 5.57 -3.81
C LEU A 12 -4.66 4.40 -4.77
N LEU A 13 -3.98 3.33 -4.34
CA LEU A 13 -3.78 2.15 -5.17
C LEU A 13 -5.10 1.50 -5.55
N LEU A 14 -6.02 1.33 -4.59
CA LEU A 14 -7.36 0.78 -4.86
C LEU A 14 -8.17 1.69 -5.78
N GLY A 15 -8.15 3.00 -5.57
CA GLY A 15 -8.81 3.96 -6.43
C GLY A 15 -8.31 3.90 -7.88
N ILE A 16 -6.98 3.90 -8.07
CA ILE A 16 -6.38 3.75 -9.41
C ILE A 16 -6.77 2.41 -10.03
N TYR A 17 -6.74 1.32 -9.26
CA TYR A 17 -7.11 0.00 -9.74
C TYR A 17 -8.56 -0.07 -10.25
N LEU A 18 -9.47 0.58 -9.53
CA LEU A 18 -10.89 0.60 -9.87
C LEU A 18 -11.15 1.40 -11.15
N HIS A 19 -10.57 2.60 -11.25
CA HIS A 19 -10.92 3.59 -12.26
C HIS A 19 -10.01 3.63 -13.49
N CYS A 20 -8.79 3.10 -13.40
CA CYS A 20 -7.84 3.09 -14.51
C CYS A 20 -7.38 1.65 -14.83
N PRO A 21 -8.17 0.92 -15.64
CA PRO A 21 -7.89 -0.48 -15.99
C PRO A 21 -6.48 -0.72 -16.55
N GLU A 22 -5.94 0.24 -17.28
CA GLU A 22 -4.61 0.20 -17.90
C GLU A 22 -3.46 0.10 -16.89
N TYR A 23 -3.67 0.52 -15.64
CA TYR A 23 -2.65 0.45 -14.58
C TYR A 23 -2.79 -0.75 -13.64
N ARG A 24 -3.82 -1.58 -13.81
CA ARG A 24 -4.06 -2.72 -12.90
C ARG A 24 -2.88 -3.67 -12.81
N GLN A 25 -2.26 -4.00 -13.95
CA GLN A 25 -1.09 -4.88 -13.97
C GLN A 25 0.10 -4.24 -13.26
N MET A 26 0.35 -2.95 -13.48
CA MET A 26 1.42 -2.23 -12.81
C MET A 26 1.26 -2.26 -11.28
N ILE A 27 0.03 -2.15 -10.77
CA ILE A 27 -0.26 -2.25 -9.33
C ILE A 27 0.02 -3.67 -8.83
N ILE A 28 -0.46 -4.70 -9.54
CA ILE A 28 -0.23 -6.11 -9.18
C ILE A 28 1.29 -6.39 -9.13
N ASP A 29 2.00 -6.06 -10.21
CA ASP A 29 3.46 -6.26 -10.31
C ASP A 29 4.20 -5.54 -9.18
N SER A 30 3.78 -4.31 -8.85
CA SER A 30 4.39 -3.52 -7.77
C SER A 30 4.15 -4.14 -6.39
N LEU A 31 2.96 -4.71 -6.15
CA LEU A 31 2.64 -5.39 -4.89
C LEU A 31 3.40 -6.72 -4.78
N GLU A 32 3.47 -7.50 -5.85
CA GLU A 32 4.15 -8.80 -5.87
C GLU A 32 5.67 -8.67 -5.75
N THR A 33 6.27 -7.73 -6.49
CA THR A 33 7.74 -7.53 -6.49
C THR A 33 8.28 -7.22 -5.10
N GLU A 34 7.52 -6.46 -4.31
CA GLU A 34 7.92 -5.99 -2.99
C GLU A 34 7.24 -6.79 -1.84
N ASP A 35 6.55 -7.90 -2.16
CA ASP A 35 5.80 -8.75 -1.21
C ASP A 35 4.86 -7.94 -0.29
N LEU A 36 4.10 -7.02 -0.90
CA LEU A 36 3.22 -6.08 -0.20
C LEU A 36 1.76 -6.54 -0.21
N LEU A 37 1.09 -6.26 0.89
CA LEU A 37 -0.33 -6.56 1.08
C LEU A 37 -1.08 -5.36 1.66
N PHE A 38 -2.37 -5.27 1.34
CA PHE A 38 -3.28 -4.36 2.03
C PHE A 38 -3.39 -4.74 3.51
N SER A 39 -2.99 -3.80 4.35
CA SER A 39 -2.89 -3.94 5.79
C SER A 39 -4.17 -3.50 6.50
N LEU A 40 -4.91 -2.52 5.98
CA LEU A 40 -6.20 -2.12 6.55
C LEU A 40 -7.29 -3.15 6.20
N SER A 41 -8.11 -3.50 7.18
CA SER A 41 -9.10 -4.58 7.04
C SER A 41 -10.10 -4.32 5.92
N HIS A 42 -10.64 -3.10 5.82
CA HIS A 42 -11.60 -2.71 4.79
C HIS A 42 -10.99 -2.67 3.38
N HIS A 43 -9.74 -2.22 3.25
CA HIS A 43 -9.00 -2.27 1.98
C HIS A 43 -8.66 -3.69 1.55
N ARG A 44 -8.20 -4.53 2.50
CA ARG A 44 -7.97 -5.96 2.24
C ARG A 44 -9.24 -6.66 1.81
N PHE A 45 -10.36 -6.39 2.50
CA PHE A 45 -11.66 -6.93 2.13
C PHE A 45 -12.03 -6.55 0.70
N LEU A 46 -11.96 -5.26 0.33
CA LEU A 46 -12.21 -4.81 -1.03
C LEU A 46 -11.31 -5.51 -2.05
N TRP A 47 -10.02 -5.64 -1.75
CA TRP A 47 -9.07 -6.34 -2.62
C TRP A 47 -9.45 -7.82 -2.85
N GLN A 48 -9.86 -8.53 -1.80
CA GLN A 48 -10.33 -9.92 -1.93
C GLN A 48 -11.59 -10.02 -2.80
N GLN A 49 -12.53 -9.08 -2.67
CA GLN A 49 -13.72 -9.02 -3.52
C GLN A 49 -13.34 -8.79 -4.99
N ILE A 50 -12.38 -7.90 -5.26
CA ILE A 50 -11.84 -7.65 -6.60
C ILE A 50 -11.26 -8.94 -7.19
N LEU A 51 -10.36 -9.61 -6.46
CA LEU A 51 -9.73 -10.85 -6.94
C LEU A 51 -10.75 -11.96 -7.22
N GLY A 52 -11.72 -12.14 -6.32
CA GLY A 52 -12.80 -13.12 -6.52
C GLY A 52 -13.64 -12.84 -7.77
N LEU A 53 -13.98 -11.57 -8.02
CA LEU A 53 -14.71 -11.18 -9.24
C LEU A 53 -13.90 -11.40 -10.51
N GLN A 54 -12.58 -11.16 -10.47
CA GLN A 54 -11.69 -11.42 -11.61
C GLN A 54 -11.57 -12.91 -11.91
N GLU A 55 -11.49 -13.75 -10.88
CA GLU A 55 -11.45 -15.20 -11.06
C GLU A 55 -12.74 -15.71 -11.72
N ILE A 56 -13.91 -15.19 -11.30
CA ILE A 56 -15.20 -15.52 -11.90
C ILE A 56 -15.23 -15.08 -13.37
N ALA A 57 -14.80 -13.85 -13.66
CA ALA A 57 -14.76 -13.30 -15.02
C ALA A 57 -13.84 -14.10 -15.97
N ALA A 58 -12.67 -14.51 -15.46
CA ALA A 58 -11.74 -15.35 -16.20
C ALA A 58 -12.37 -16.71 -16.55
N LYS A 59 -13.13 -17.29 -15.61
CA LYS A 59 -13.85 -18.55 -15.83
C LYS A 59 -15.03 -18.41 -16.81
N SER A 60 -15.74 -17.28 -16.80
CA SER A 60 -16.92 -17.06 -17.65
C SER A 60 -16.59 -16.53 -19.06
N ARG A 61 -15.32 -16.21 -19.37
CA ARG A 61 -14.87 -15.56 -20.63
C ARG A 61 -15.61 -14.25 -20.95
N THR A 62 -16.19 -13.60 -19.95
CA THR A 62 -16.87 -12.31 -20.12
C THR A 62 -15.90 -11.18 -19.85
N ASN A 63 -15.88 -10.16 -20.72
CA ASN A 63 -15.00 -9.01 -20.58
C ASN A 63 -15.56 -8.08 -19.49
N THR A 64 -15.21 -8.31 -18.23
CA THR A 64 -15.77 -7.59 -17.05
C THR A 64 -15.03 -6.30 -16.71
N SER A 65 -14.04 -5.89 -17.52
CA SER A 65 -13.19 -4.72 -17.23
C SER A 65 -14.00 -3.43 -17.01
N ASN A 66 -15.08 -3.25 -17.78
CA ASN A 66 -15.99 -2.10 -17.69
C ASN A 66 -17.12 -2.28 -16.65
N SER A 67 -17.20 -3.43 -15.96
CA SER A 67 -18.29 -3.76 -15.02
C SER A 67 -17.82 -3.99 -13.58
N LEU A 68 -16.53 -3.83 -13.27
CA LEU A 68 -15.98 -4.16 -11.95
C LEU A 68 -16.66 -3.37 -10.83
N ILE A 69 -16.84 -2.05 -11.01
CA ILE A 69 -17.50 -1.20 -10.00
C ILE A 69 -18.96 -1.62 -9.78
N SER A 70 -19.70 -1.93 -10.84
CA SER A 70 -21.09 -2.39 -10.73
C SER A 70 -21.20 -3.72 -9.97
N LEU A 71 -20.28 -4.66 -10.24
CA LEU A 71 -20.23 -5.95 -9.53
C LEU A 71 -19.84 -5.79 -8.05
N LEU A 72 -18.97 -4.83 -7.75
CA LEU A 72 -18.63 -4.46 -6.36
C LEU A 72 -19.81 -3.78 -5.66
N GLN A 73 -20.58 -2.94 -6.35
CA GLN A 73 -21.79 -2.32 -5.82
C GLN A 73 -22.89 -3.35 -5.52
N GLU A 74 -23.03 -4.40 -6.34
CA GLU A 74 -23.90 -5.54 -6.01
C GLU A 74 -23.43 -6.26 -4.74
N SER A 75 -22.12 -6.33 -4.51
CA SER A 75 -21.54 -6.91 -3.28
C SER A 75 -21.86 -6.08 -2.04
N SER A 76 -22.12 -4.78 -2.17
CA SER A 76 -22.58 -3.91 -1.07
C SER A 76 -23.91 -4.34 -0.48
N LEU A 77 -24.75 -5.05 -1.23
CA LEU A 77 -26.00 -5.63 -0.69
C LEU A 77 -25.73 -6.78 0.27
N LYS A 78 -24.60 -7.48 0.11
CA LYS A 78 -24.21 -8.63 0.94
C LYS A 78 -23.38 -8.21 2.15
N PHE A 79 -22.58 -7.14 2.00
CA PHE A 79 -21.61 -6.67 2.99
C PHE A 79 -21.69 -5.15 3.19
N PRO A 80 -22.81 -4.62 3.72
CA PRO A 80 -23.05 -3.18 3.76
C PRO A 80 -22.08 -2.43 4.69
N GLU A 81 -21.66 -3.03 5.81
CA GLU A 81 -20.79 -2.37 6.80
C GLU A 81 -19.35 -2.22 6.29
N GLU A 82 -18.82 -3.27 5.67
CA GLU A 82 -17.47 -3.27 5.11
C GLU A 82 -17.41 -2.41 3.84
N MET A 83 -18.45 -2.45 3.00
CA MET A 83 -18.50 -1.65 1.77
C MET A 83 -18.71 -0.16 2.05
N ALA A 84 -19.40 0.21 3.14
CA ALA A 84 -19.54 1.62 3.53
C ALA A 84 -18.17 2.28 3.79
N GLN A 85 -17.19 1.54 4.33
CA GLN A 85 -15.85 2.07 4.63
C GLN A 85 -15.04 2.39 3.36
N VAL A 86 -15.34 1.74 2.25
CA VAL A 86 -14.64 1.93 0.95
C VAL A 86 -15.52 2.62 -0.10
N ALA A 87 -16.74 3.03 0.24
CA ALA A 87 -17.70 3.59 -0.70
C ALA A 87 -17.19 4.86 -1.41
N HIS A 88 -16.35 5.64 -0.72
CA HIS A 88 -15.70 6.82 -1.26
C HIS A 88 -14.74 6.51 -2.42
N LEU A 89 -14.23 5.28 -2.53
CA LEU A 89 -13.35 4.86 -3.63
C LEU A 89 -14.12 4.60 -4.93
N PHE A 90 -15.43 4.34 -4.87
CA PHE A 90 -16.25 4.08 -6.06
C PHE A 90 -16.64 5.33 -6.82
N HIS A 91 -16.59 6.49 -6.16
CA HIS A 91 -16.99 7.77 -6.73
C HIS A 91 -15.82 8.75 -6.59
N PRO A 92 -15.04 8.98 -7.65
CA PRO A 92 -13.92 9.91 -7.60
C PRO A 92 -14.40 11.30 -7.24
N ASP A 93 -13.87 11.84 -6.15
CA ASP A 93 -13.96 13.28 -5.87
C ASP A 93 -12.96 14.05 -6.74
N GLU A 94 -12.92 15.37 -6.60
CA GLU A 94 -12.00 16.23 -7.36
C GLU A 94 -10.54 15.82 -7.16
N LYS A 95 -10.19 15.42 -5.93
CA LYS A 95 -8.82 15.05 -5.57
C LYS A 95 -8.42 13.73 -6.21
N LEU A 96 -9.22 12.68 -6.03
CA LEU A 96 -8.95 11.37 -6.63
C LEU A 96 -8.91 11.51 -8.15
N SER A 97 -9.85 12.24 -8.76
CA SER A 97 -9.87 12.49 -10.21
C SER A 97 -8.55 13.09 -10.71
N LYS A 98 -8.01 14.07 -9.98
CA LYS A 98 -6.70 14.67 -10.31
C LYS A 98 -5.57 13.66 -10.14
N ASP A 99 -5.59 12.86 -9.08
CA ASP A 99 -4.58 11.84 -8.82
C ASP A 99 -4.60 10.72 -9.89
N LEU A 100 -5.78 10.33 -10.40
CA LEU A 100 -5.91 9.35 -11.49
C LEU A 100 -5.15 9.77 -12.76
N THR A 101 -5.12 11.08 -13.07
CA THR A 101 -4.35 11.59 -14.23
C THR A 101 -2.84 11.41 -14.08
N ARG A 102 -2.35 11.15 -12.86
CA ARG A 102 -0.93 10.98 -12.52
C ARG A 102 -0.63 9.56 -12.06
N ALA A 103 -1.51 8.59 -12.35
CA ALA A 103 -1.42 7.22 -11.86
C ALA A 103 -0.04 6.57 -12.09
N SER A 104 0.56 6.73 -13.28
CA SER A 104 1.89 6.19 -13.60
C SER A 104 2.99 6.58 -12.62
N VAL A 105 2.89 7.78 -12.03
CA VAL A 105 3.86 8.32 -11.07
C VAL A 105 3.42 8.07 -9.64
N LEU A 106 2.12 8.07 -9.38
CA LEU A 106 1.58 7.86 -8.04
C LEU A 106 1.61 6.40 -7.58
N ILE A 107 1.54 5.43 -8.48
CA ILE A 107 1.63 4.01 -8.13
C ILE A 107 2.96 3.70 -7.42
N PRO A 108 4.15 3.97 -8.01
CA PRO A 108 5.41 3.70 -7.31
C PRO A 108 5.56 4.49 -6.01
N ALA A 109 5.02 5.71 -5.95
CA ALA A 109 5.04 6.51 -4.72
C ALA A 109 4.19 5.88 -3.61
N ALA A 110 2.98 5.40 -3.93
CA ALA A 110 2.09 4.75 -2.98
C ALA A 110 2.64 3.38 -2.53
N THR A 111 3.17 2.58 -3.46
CA THR A 111 3.88 1.32 -3.14
C THR A 111 5.03 1.58 -2.18
N ALA A 112 5.86 2.60 -2.43
CA ALA A 112 6.94 2.99 -1.53
C ALA A 112 6.45 3.44 -0.15
N CYS A 113 5.25 4.02 -0.05
CA CYS A 113 4.64 4.34 1.24
C CYS A 113 4.26 3.06 2.01
N LEU A 114 3.66 2.06 1.36
CA LEU A 114 3.34 0.77 1.99
C LEU A 114 4.60 0.09 2.50
N GLU A 115 5.63 0.02 1.66
CA GLU A 115 6.89 -0.65 2.01
C GLU A 115 7.63 0.07 3.14
N THR A 116 7.54 1.41 3.20
CA THR A 116 8.10 2.18 4.32
C THR A 116 7.50 1.71 5.65
N VAL A 117 6.18 1.51 5.72
CA VAL A 117 5.50 1.04 6.93
C VAL A 117 5.92 -0.39 7.29
N VAL A 118 6.10 -1.27 6.30
CA VAL A 118 6.63 -2.63 6.51
C VAL A 118 8.05 -2.58 7.07
N CYS A 119 8.92 -1.78 6.46
CA CYS A 119 10.29 -1.54 6.91
C CYS A 119 10.33 -0.99 8.34
N GLU A 120 9.47 -0.04 8.68
CA GLU A 120 9.41 0.54 10.04
C GLU A 120 8.97 -0.48 11.09
N LYS A 121 8.03 -1.36 10.77
CA LYS A 121 7.64 -2.50 11.63
C LYS A 121 8.82 -3.46 11.82
N HIS A 122 9.50 -3.83 10.74
CA HIS A 122 10.65 -4.73 10.80
C HIS A 122 11.80 -4.13 11.61
N ARG A 123 12.12 -2.85 11.41
CA ARG A 123 13.15 -2.13 12.17
C ARG A 123 12.83 -2.10 13.67
N ARG A 124 11.56 -1.83 14.04
CA ARG A 124 11.11 -1.89 15.44
C ARG A 124 11.29 -3.29 16.02
N TYR A 125 10.93 -4.33 15.27
CA TYR A 125 11.16 -5.71 15.67
C TYR A 125 12.64 -6.00 15.91
N CYS A 126 13.53 -5.68 14.95
CA CYS A 126 14.97 -5.90 15.11
C CYS A 126 15.52 -5.21 16.35
N LEU A 127 15.11 -3.97 16.60
CA LEU A 127 15.55 -3.22 17.78
C LEU A 127 15.07 -3.89 19.08
N GLN A 128 13.81 -4.31 19.14
CA GLN A 128 13.26 -5.01 20.31
C GLN A 128 13.97 -6.35 20.56
N GLN A 129 14.31 -7.10 19.50
CA GLN A 129 15.06 -8.34 19.67
C GLN A 129 16.49 -8.06 20.13
N TRP A 130 17.17 -7.09 19.52
CA TRP A 130 18.53 -6.72 19.89
C TRP A 130 18.64 -6.30 21.36
N GLN A 131 17.67 -5.53 21.88
CA GLN A 131 17.63 -5.10 23.27
C GLN A 131 17.48 -6.24 24.29
N LYS A 132 16.98 -7.41 23.87
CA LYS A 132 16.81 -8.59 24.74
C LYS A 132 18.04 -9.49 24.80
N LEU A 133 19.04 -9.24 23.96
CA LEU A 133 20.22 -10.10 23.84
C LEU A 133 21.30 -9.71 24.84
N ASN A 134 22.06 -10.71 25.32
CA ASN A 134 23.21 -10.48 26.17
C ASN A 134 24.49 -10.37 25.31
N PRO A 135 25.23 -9.25 25.38
CA PRO A 135 26.46 -9.05 24.61
C PRO A 135 27.54 -10.11 24.79
N ALA A 136 27.60 -10.75 25.95
CA ALA A 136 28.62 -11.76 26.25
C ALA A 136 28.29 -13.13 25.63
N THR A 137 27.03 -13.44 25.37
CA THR A 137 26.58 -14.77 24.93
C THR A 137 25.93 -14.79 23.55
N ASP A 138 25.36 -13.67 23.10
CA ASP A 138 24.54 -13.59 21.89
C ASP A 138 25.15 -12.71 20.79
N TYR A 139 26.47 -12.50 20.82
CA TYR A 139 27.18 -11.57 19.94
C TYR A 139 26.83 -11.74 18.44
N GLN A 140 26.74 -12.98 17.94
CA GLN A 140 26.37 -13.24 16.54
C GLN A 140 24.95 -12.77 16.20
N ARG A 141 23.99 -13.00 17.10
CA ARG A 141 22.60 -12.53 16.93
C ARG A 141 22.52 -11.01 17.03
N MET A 142 23.33 -10.40 17.90
CA MET A 142 23.42 -8.94 17.97
C MET A 142 23.97 -8.34 16.68
N GLN A 143 25.00 -8.94 16.09
CA GLN A 143 25.50 -8.53 14.77
C GLN A 143 24.43 -8.68 13.69
N TYR A 144 23.68 -9.79 13.69
CA TYR A 144 22.58 -10.01 12.75
C TYR A 144 21.54 -8.87 12.81
N TYR A 145 20.96 -8.60 13.99
CA TYR A 145 19.94 -7.55 14.10
C TYR A 145 20.48 -6.15 13.79
N TRP A 146 21.75 -5.89 14.08
CA TRP A 146 22.40 -4.63 13.69
C TRP A 146 22.53 -4.50 12.16
N ARG A 147 22.94 -5.56 11.46
CA ARG A 147 23.04 -5.56 9.99
C ARG A 147 21.67 -5.39 9.34
N GLU A 148 20.68 -6.15 9.79
CA GLU A 148 19.30 -6.07 9.31
C GLU A 148 18.71 -4.67 9.51
N SER A 149 18.84 -4.10 10.71
CA SER A 149 18.35 -2.75 11.00
C SER A 149 18.99 -1.68 10.10
N ASN A 150 20.28 -1.81 9.80
CA ASN A 150 20.97 -0.90 8.88
C ASN A 150 20.53 -1.10 7.42
N ALA A 151 20.31 -2.34 6.98
CA ALA A 151 19.79 -2.62 5.64
C ALA A 151 18.40 -1.99 5.45
N VAL A 152 17.50 -2.18 6.42
CA VAL A 152 16.15 -1.59 6.42
C VAL A 152 16.21 -0.06 6.45
N LYS A 153 17.13 0.53 7.22
CA LYS A 153 17.35 1.99 7.22
C LYS A 153 17.74 2.52 5.84
N LYS A 154 18.65 1.83 5.13
CA LYS A 154 19.03 2.21 3.76
C LYS A 154 17.83 2.10 2.82
N ARG A 155 17.05 1.03 2.91
CA ARG A 155 15.86 0.84 2.08
C ARG A 155 14.84 1.97 2.29
N ILE A 156 14.55 2.35 3.54
CA ILE A 156 13.68 3.52 3.82
C ILE A 156 14.18 4.78 3.13
N GLN A 157 15.49 5.05 3.12
CA GLN A 157 16.06 6.22 2.44
C GLN A 157 15.89 6.17 0.91
N GLU A 158 15.95 4.97 0.32
CA GLU A 158 15.70 4.78 -1.12
C GLU A 158 14.23 5.03 -1.44
N LEU A 159 13.32 4.48 -0.63
CA LEU A 159 11.87 4.68 -0.78
C LEU A 159 11.48 6.16 -0.63
N GLU A 160 12.13 6.89 0.27
CA GLU A 160 11.94 8.33 0.39
C GLU A 160 12.34 9.09 -0.88
N LYS A 161 13.45 8.70 -1.53
CA LYS A 161 13.85 9.31 -2.81
C LYS A 161 12.82 9.02 -3.89
N THR A 162 12.33 7.78 -3.98
CA THR A 162 11.26 7.40 -4.92
C THR A 162 10.02 8.27 -4.70
N ARG A 163 9.62 8.46 -3.44
CA ARG A 163 8.47 9.32 -3.09
C ARG A 163 8.70 10.78 -3.46
N LEU A 164 9.89 11.33 -3.25
CA LEU A 164 10.22 12.71 -3.60
C LEU A 164 10.29 12.94 -5.11
N ASN A 165 10.87 12.00 -5.85
CA ASN A 165 10.99 12.08 -7.31
C ASN A 165 9.62 11.99 -8.01
N ASN A 166 8.70 11.22 -7.41
CA ASN A 166 7.38 10.98 -7.96
C ASN A 166 6.32 11.97 -7.44
N SER A 167 6.59 12.61 -6.30
CA SER A 167 5.77 13.72 -5.80
C SER A 167 6.18 15.02 -6.49
N GLY A 168 5.53 15.35 -7.61
CA GLY A 168 5.42 16.74 -8.03
C GLY A 168 4.83 17.58 -6.88
N TYR A 169 5.71 18.29 -6.15
CA TYR A 169 5.58 19.13 -4.96
C TYR A 169 5.78 18.52 -3.55
N HIS A 170 6.73 19.17 -2.85
CA HIS A 170 6.94 19.24 -1.41
C HIS A 170 5.67 19.65 -0.65
N SER A 171 5.15 18.82 0.26
CA SER A 171 4.32 19.30 1.40
C SER A 171 4.06 18.25 2.49
N LEU A 172 5.04 17.42 2.87
CA LEU A 172 4.86 16.51 4.02
C LEU A 172 6.07 16.44 4.97
N ARG A 173 7.03 17.39 4.89
CA ARG A 173 8.26 17.35 5.70
C ARG A 173 8.56 18.58 6.57
N GLN A 174 7.60 19.46 6.80
CA GLN A 174 7.77 20.55 7.78
C GLN A 174 7.14 20.28 9.15
N SER A 175 6.32 19.23 9.32
CA SER A 175 5.66 18.94 10.60
C SER A 175 6.36 17.92 11.50
N GLU A 176 7.39 17.21 11.03
CA GLU A 176 8.05 16.13 11.81
C GLU A 176 9.57 16.34 12.01
N MET A 177 10.12 17.52 11.69
CA MET A 177 11.53 17.89 11.98
C MET A 177 11.70 18.94 13.10
N LEU A 178 10.62 19.28 13.83
CA LEU A 178 10.65 20.24 14.95
C LEU A 178 10.01 19.70 16.25
N SER A 179 10.03 18.39 16.48
CA SER A 179 9.75 17.79 17.79
C SER A 179 10.77 16.72 18.12
#